data_AF-A0A7J8A7J5-F1
#
_entry.id   AF-A0A7J8A7J5-F1
#
_cell.length_a   1.000
_cell.length_b   1.000
_cell.length_c   1.000
_cell.angle_alpha   90.00
_cell.angle_beta   90.00
_cell.angle_gamma   90.00
#
_symmetry.space_group_name_H-M   'P 1'
#
loop_
_entity.id
_entity.type
_entity.pdbx_description
1 polymer ?
#
loop_
_entity_poly.entity_id
_entity_poly.type
_entity_poly.pdbx_seq_one_letter_code
_entity_poly.pdbx_strand_id
1 'polypeptide(L)'
;MPWAMSVSSPCCYSCWSLGPLLGVLADHCHLWSPFGLGSLAASSPFYGQRNSEHDPLFWLGAVWLNVNYLALGALHHYGHLKGLHQARAAKLHSELCANVVGNVLRQYQATGVLWEQYSDREGRGMGCLPFQGWTLLAMAEDY
;
A
#
# COMPACT_ATOMS: atom_id res chain seq x y z
N MET A 1 -11.07 8.01 5.21
CA MET A 1 -10.84 6.55 5.26
C MET A 1 -11.06 6.05 6.68
N PRO A 2 -12.14 5.29 6.96
CA PRO A 2 -12.44 4.83 8.32
C PRO A 2 -11.60 3.65 8.83
N TRP A 3 -10.85 2.96 7.96
CA TRP A 3 -10.07 1.77 8.33
C TRP A 3 -8.65 2.07 8.83
N ALA A 4 -8.12 3.27 8.55
CA ALA A 4 -6.76 3.67 8.90
C ALA A 4 -6.60 4.07 10.38
N MET A 5 -7.71 4.21 11.10
CA MET A 5 -7.71 4.46 12.54
C MET A 5 -8.35 3.24 13.18
N SER A 6 -7.59 2.53 14.02
CA SER A 6 -8.04 1.36 14.79
C SER A 6 -9.09 1.74 15.83
N VAL A 7 -10.26 2.21 15.38
CA VAL A 7 -11.42 2.51 16.21
C VAL A 7 -12.49 1.50 15.82
N SER A 8 -12.48 0.34 16.47
CA SER A 8 -13.59 -0.62 16.40
C SER A 8 -13.73 -1.33 17.74
N SER A 9 -14.78 -0.95 18.49
CA SER A 9 -15.22 -1.65 19.70
C SER A 9 -15.69 -3.09 19.40
N PRO A 10 -15.69 -4.01 20.39
CA PRO A 10 -15.52 -5.43 20.13
C PRO A 10 -16.74 -6.25 19.68
N CYS A 11 -17.94 -5.67 19.51
CA CYS A 11 -19.14 -6.51 19.31
C CYS A 11 -19.98 -6.08 18.10
N CYS A 12 -20.00 -6.99 17.13
CA CYS A 12 -21.16 -7.35 16.29
C CYS A 12 -21.47 -6.57 15.00
N TYR A 13 -20.74 -5.52 14.60
CA TYR A 13 -20.99 -4.85 13.29
C TYR A 13 -19.81 -4.84 12.30
N SER A 14 -18.61 -5.29 12.69
CA SER A 14 -17.39 -5.19 11.86
C SER A 14 -17.11 -6.40 10.95
N CYS A 15 -17.84 -7.51 11.09
CA CYS A 15 -17.54 -8.77 10.42
C CYS A 15 -17.88 -8.78 8.91
N TRP A 16 -18.93 -8.07 8.49
CA TRP A 16 -19.47 -8.20 7.12
C TRP A 16 -18.73 -7.36 6.06
N SER A 17 -17.97 -6.33 6.47
CA SER A 17 -17.29 -5.43 5.54
C SER A 17 -15.84 -5.82 5.25
N LEU A 18 -15.19 -6.57 6.13
CA LEU A 18 -13.76 -6.90 5.99
C LEU A 18 -13.48 -7.82 4.80
N GLY A 19 -14.28 -8.87 4.61
CA GLY A 19 -14.11 -9.81 3.50
C GLY A 19 -14.08 -9.15 2.11
N PRO A 20 -15.08 -8.32 1.76
CA PRO A 20 -15.08 -7.54 0.52
C PRO A 20 -13.89 -6.57 0.41
N LEU A 21 -13.49 -5.89 1.49
CA LEU A 21 -12.35 -4.97 1.47
C LEU A 21 -11.03 -5.69 1.19
N LEU A 22 -10.80 -6.86 1.82
CA LEU A 22 -9.66 -7.73 1.49
C LEU A 22 -9.74 -8.26 0.05
N GLY A 23 -10.96 -8.33 -0.51
CA GLY A 23 -11.22 -8.59 -1.93
C GLY A 23 -10.64 -7.51 -2.83
N VAL A 24 -11.06 -6.27 -2.61
CA VAL A 24 -10.62 -5.11 -3.41
C VAL A 24 -9.12 -4.86 -3.25
N LEU A 25 -8.59 -5.01 -2.04
CA LEU A 25 -7.16 -4.86 -1.78
C LEU A 25 -6.32 -5.83 -2.61
N ALA A 26 -6.73 -7.10 -2.68
CA ALA A 26 -5.98 -8.16 -3.37
C ALA A 26 -6.15 -8.16 -4.91
N ASP A 27 -6.95 -7.24 -5.47
CA ASP A 27 -7.29 -7.24 -6.88
C ASP A 27 -6.31 -6.39 -7.70
N HIS A 28 -5.67 -7.04 -8.68
CA HIS A 28 -4.76 -6.43 -9.64
C HIS A 28 -5.43 -5.40 -10.57
N CYS A 29 -6.73 -5.53 -10.81
CA CYS A 29 -7.51 -4.55 -11.57
C CYS A 29 -7.81 -3.29 -10.73
N HIS A 30 -7.57 -3.34 -9.42
CA HIS A 30 -7.77 -2.23 -8.50
C HIS A 30 -6.43 -1.72 -8.00
N LEU A 31 -6.07 -1.99 -6.74
CA LEU A 31 -4.95 -1.33 -6.07
C LEU A 31 -3.67 -2.17 -6.08
N TRP A 32 -3.74 -3.48 -6.34
CA TRP A 32 -2.63 -4.38 -6.11
C TRP A 32 -1.61 -4.40 -7.25
N SER A 33 -0.36 -4.03 -6.96
CA SER A 33 0.77 -4.14 -7.90
C SER A 33 1.89 -5.02 -7.35
N PRO A 34 2.83 -5.49 -8.20
CA PRO A 34 4.05 -6.17 -7.77
C PRO A 34 5.00 -5.32 -6.91
N PHE A 35 4.70 -4.04 -6.70
CA PHE A 35 5.55 -3.07 -6.01
C PHE A 35 4.88 -2.47 -4.77
N GLY A 36 3.63 -2.85 -4.49
CA GLY A 36 2.80 -2.31 -3.39
C GLY A 36 1.39 -1.93 -3.85
N LEU A 37 0.62 -1.33 -2.95
CA LEU A 37 -0.69 -0.77 -3.26
C LEU A 37 -0.53 0.59 -3.96
N GLY A 38 -1.16 0.73 -5.12
CA GLY A 38 -1.31 1.99 -5.82
C GLY A 38 -2.28 2.93 -5.11
N SER A 39 -2.09 4.24 -5.31
CA SER A 39 -2.92 5.30 -4.72
C SER A 39 -4.34 5.38 -5.30
N LEU A 40 -4.55 4.84 -6.50
CA LEU A 40 -5.83 4.81 -7.19
C LEU A 40 -5.99 3.48 -7.96
N ALA A 41 -7.23 3.00 -8.05
CA ALA A 41 -7.53 1.78 -8.80
C ALA A 41 -7.14 1.91 -10.27
N ALA A 42 -6.48 0.90 -10.83
CA ALA A 42 -6.10 0.83 -12.24
C ALA A 42 -7.32 0.89 -13.19
N SER A 43 -8.49 0.46 -12.73
CA SER A 43 -9.77 0.56 -13.44
C SER A 43 -10.41 1.95 -13.43
N SER A 44 -9.89 2.90 -12.65
CA SER A 44 -10.46 4.25 -12.56
C SER A 44 -10.23 5.02 -13.86
N PRO A 45 -11.23 5.78 -14.36
CA PRO A 45 -11.02 6.65 -15.51
C PRO A 45 -9.95 7.71 -15.25
N PHE A 46 -9.71 8.09 -13.98
CA PHE A 46 -8.72 9.09 -13.57
C PHE A 46 -7.32 8.52 -13.40
N TYR A 47 -7.13 7.21 -13.54
CA TYR A 47 -5.82 6.57 -13.38
C TYR A 47 -4.83 7.10 -14.43
N GLY A 48 -3.67 7.57 -13.97
CA GLY A 48 -2.62 8.15 -14.81
C GLY A 48 -2.96 9.49 -15.49
N GLN A 49 -4.10 10.13 -15.16
CA GLN A 49 -4.48 11.43 -15.74
C GLN A 49 -3.74 12.58 -15.07
N ARG A 50 -3.14 13.51 -15.82
CA ARG A 50 -2.51 14.70 -15.22
C ARG A 50 -3.56 15.57 -14.51
N ASN A 51 -3.24 16.04 -13.30
CA ASN A 51 -4.09 16.98 -12.56
C ASN A 51 -4.21 18.33 -13.30
N SER A 52 -3.09 18.84 -13.82
CA SER A 52 -3.05 20.01 -14.69
C SER A 52 -1.79 19.99 -15.57
N GLU A 53 -1.64 20.97 -16.46
CA GLU A 53 -0.46 21.13 -17.31
C GLU A 53 0.83 21.33 -16.51
N HIS A 54 0.73 21.89 -15.29
CA HIS A 54 1.86 22.24 -14.42
C HIS A 54 1.96 21.37 -13.16
N ASP A 55 1.00 20.46 -12.93
CA ASP A 55 0.90 19.70 -11.69
C ASP A 55 1.05 18.19 -11.97
N PRO A 56 2.20 17.58 -11.61
CA PRO A 56 2.47 16.19 -11.93
C PRO A 56 1.52 15.21 -11.21
N LEU A 57 1.56 13.96 -11.66
CA LEU A 57 0.78 12.86 -11.10
C LEU A 57 1.23 12.55 -9.67
N PHE A 58 0.45 12.94 -8.67
CA PHE A 58 0.75 12.62 -7.27
C PHE A 58 -0.04 11.38 -6.79
N TRP A 59 -1.38 11.40 -6.80
CA TRP A 59 -2.21 10.36 -6.16
C TRP A 59 -3.09 9.55 -7.12
N LEU A 60 -2.68 9.42 -8.38
CA LEU A 60 -3.48 8.81 -9.44
C LEU A 60 -2.88 7.49 -9.97
N GLY A 61 -2.29 6.69 -9.08
CA GLY A 61 -1.80 5.34 -9.38
C GLY A 61 -0.52 4.95 -8.65
N ALA A 62 0.38 5.91 -8.42
CA ALA A 62 1.68 5.65 -7.80
C ALA A 62 1.56 4.98 -6.42
N VAL A 63 2.58 4.19 -6.05
CA VAL A 63 2.71 3.52 -4.76
C VAL A 63 3.33 4.48 -3.75
N TRP A 64 2.58 4.76 -2.67
CA TRP A 64 3.01 5.62 -1.57
C TRP A 64 3.21 4.81 -0.31
N LEU A 65 4.38 4.94 0.30
CA LEU A 65 4.79 4.08 1.41
C LEU A 65 4.06 4.36 2.72
N ASN A 66 3.60 5.59 2.96
CA ASN A 66 2.78 5.92 4.13
C ASN A 66 1.44 5.16 4.17
N VAL A 67 0.73 5.07 3.04
CA VAL A 67 -0.54 4.32 2.95
C VAL A 67 -0.28 2.82 2.98
N ASN A 68 0.80 2.36 2.34
CA ASN A 68 1.19 0.95 2.38
C ASN A 68 1.58 0.51 3.81
N TYR A 69 2.27 1.34 4.58
CA TYR A 69 2.56 1.10 5.99
C TYR A 69 1.27 0.91 6.82
N LEU A 70 0.28 1.80 6.64
CA LEU A 70 -1.00 1.66 7.32
C LEU A 70 -1.75 0.39 6.90
N ALA A 71 -1.69 0.01 5.62
CA ALA A 71 -2.30 -1.22 5.12
C ALA A 71 -1.62 -2.47 5.69
N LEU A 72 -0.28 -2.48 5.76
CA LEU A 72 0.50 -3.54 6.38
C LEU A 72 0.14 -3.70 7.86
N GLY A 73 0.16 -2.62 8.64
CA GLY A 73 -0.24 -2.67 10.05
C GLY A 73 -1.67 -3.19 10.27
N ALA A 74 -2.61 -2.81 9.39
CA ALA A 74 -3.99 -3.32 9.45
C ALA A 74 -4.07 -4.83 9.10
N LEU A 75 -3.38 -5.26 8.03
CA LEU A 75 -3.33 -6.67 7.63
C LEU A 75 -2.63 -7.53 8.68
N HIS A 76 -1.57 -7.01 9.30
CA HIS A 76 -0.89 -7.62 10.43
C HIS A 76 -1.85 -7.82 11.61
N HIS A 77 -2.57 -6.77 12.01
CA HIS A 77 -3.57 -6.85 13.07
C HIS A 77 -4.65 -7.91 12.80
N TYR A 78 -5.29 -7.86 11.63
CA TYR A 78 -6.34 -8.82 11.28
C TYR A 78 -5.80 -10.23 11.00
N GLY A 79 -4.53 -10.38 10.62
CA GLY A 79 -3.85 -11.66 10.48
C GLY A 79 -3.58 -12.36 11.82
N HIS A 80 -3.52 -11.61 12.91
CA HIS A 80 -3.33 -12.14 14.27
C HIS A 80 -4.64 -12.24 15.07
N LEU A 81 -5.71 -11.58 14.62
CA LEU A 81 -7.03 -11.66 15.24
C LEU A 81 -7.74 -12.96 14.83
N LYS A 82 -8.16 -13.77 15.82
CA LYS A 82 -8.94 -14.99 15.54
C LYS A 82 -10.25 -14.64 14.83
N GLY A 83 -10.48 -15.24 13.67
CA GLY A 83 -11.71 -15.02 12.91
C GLY A 83 -11.65 -15.58 11.49
N LEU A 84 -12.78 -15.49 10.79
CA LEU A 84 -12.95 -16.02 9.43
C LEU A 84 -11.91 -15.49 8.41
N HIS A 85 -11.46 -14.24 8.60
CA HIS A 85 -10.57 -13.57 7.66
C HIS A 85 -9.10 -13.61 8.07
N GLN A 86 -8.76 -14.25 9.19
CA GLN A 86 -7.42 -14.28 9.76
C GLN A 86 -6.37 -14.77 8.75
N ALA A 87 -6.55 -15.97 8.21
CA ALA A 87 -5.61 -16.58 7.27
C ALA A 87 -5.43 -15.74 5.99
N ARG A 88 -6.53 -15.12 5.52
CA ARG A 88 -6.50 -14.26 4.33
C ARG A 88 -5.71 -12.97 4.59
N ALA A 89 -5.94 -12.32 5.73
CA ALA A 89 -5.23 -11.10 6.10
C ALA A 89 -3.72 -11.37 6.30
N ALA A 90 -3.35 -12.47 6.99
CA ALA A 90 -1.95 -12.85 7.18
C ALA A 90 -1.22 -13.16 5.85
N LYS A 91 -1.92 -13.82 4.91
CA LYS A 91 -1.38 -14.05 3.57
C LYS A 91 -1.12 -12.73 2.84
N LEU A 92 -2.11 -11.83 2.80
CA LEU A 92 -2.00 -10.55 2.12
C LEU A 92 -0.93 -9.65 2.75
N HIS A 93 -0.79 -9.68 4.09
CA HIS A 93 0.30 -9.01 4.79
C HIS A 93 1.66 -9.44 4.24
N SER A 94 1.89 -10.76 4.21
CA SER A 94 3.17 -11.34 3.79
C SER A 94 3.50 -11.00 2.32
N GLU A 95 2.50 -11.12 1.44
CA GLU A 95 2.67 -10.80 0.01
C GLU A 95 2.91 -9.30 -0.22
N LEU A 96 2.15 -8.43 0.47
CA LEU A 96 2.31 -6.97 0.33
C LEU A 96 3.66 -6.51 0.87
N CYS A 97 4.10 -7.04 2.02
CA CYS A 97 5.39 -6.71 2.62
C CYS A 97 6.54 -7.08 1.68
N ALA A 98 6.51 -8.30 1.12
CA ALA A 98 7.51 -8.76 0.15
C ALA A 98 7.57 -7.85 -1.09
N ASN A 99 6.42 -7.42 -1.62
CA ASN A 99 6.35 -6.53 -2.78
C ASN A 99 6.94 -5.15 -2.47
N VAL A 100 6.54 -4.55 -1.35
CA VAL A 100 6.95 -3.21 -0.93
C VAL A 100 8.45 -3.19 -0.61
N VAL A 101 8.90 -4.03 0.33
CA VAL A 101 10.30 -4.08 0.77
C VAL A 101 11.20 -4.49 -0.39
N GLY A 102 10.78 -5.51 -1.16
CA GLY A 102 11.53 -5.98 -2.33
C GLY A 102 11.73 -4.88 -3.37
N ASN A 103 10.72 -4.03 -3.61
CA ASN A 103 10.87 -2.93 -4.55
C ASN A 103 11.76 -1.81 -4.02
N VAL A 104 11.55 -1.37 -2.77
CA VAL A 104 12.37 -0.32 -2.14
C VAL A 104 13.85 -0.73 -2.14
N LEU A 105 14.15 -1.98 -1.74
CA LEU A 105 15.52 -2.48 -1.72
C LEU A 105 16.14 -2.53 -3.12
N ARG A 106 15.41 -3.00 -4.14
CA ARG A 106 15.89 -2.99 -5.53
C ARG A 106 16.22 -1.58 -6.00
N GLN A 107 15.34 -0.60 -5.75
CA GLN A 107 15.56 0.79 -6.15
C GLN A 107 16.72 1.43 -5.39
N TYR A 108 16.84 1.16 -4.09
CA TYR A 108 17.96 1.63 -3.28
C TYR A 108 19.29 1.04 -3.75
N GLN A 109 19.35 -0.26 -4.05
CA GLN A 109 20.54 -0.91 -4.61
C GLN A 109 20.94 -0.33 -5.97
N ALA A 110 19.97 0.01 -6.83
CA ALA A 110 20.22 0.54 -8.15
C ALA A 110 20.62 2.02 -8.16
N THR A 111 20.11 2.83 -7.21
CA THR A 111 20.21 4.29 -7.27
C THR A 111 20.95 4.93 -6.08
N GLY A 112 21.13 4.20 -4.99
CA GLY A 112 21.75 4.70 -3.74
C GLY A 112 20.87 5.63 -2.91
N VAL A 113 19.60 5.84 -3.30
CA VAL A 113 18.69 6.79 -2.64
C VAL A 113 17.30 6.19 -2.42
N LEU A 114 16.58 6.77 -1.45
CA LEU A 114 15.17 6.48 -1.19
C LEU A 114 14.28 7.52 -1.86
N TRP A 115 13.16 7.07 -2.40
CA TRP A 115 12.23 7.86 -3.19
C TRP A 115 10.95 8.15 -2.42
N GLU A 116 10.27 9.22 -2.80
CA GLU A 116 9.01 9.67 -2.21
C GLU A 116 7.86 8.71 -2.51
N GLN A 117 7.78 8.28 -3.78
CA GLN A 117 6.78 7.38 -4.32
C GLN A 117 7.41 6.46 -5.38
N TYR A 118 6.72 5.38 -5.75
CA TYR A 118 7.19 4.41 -6.73
C TYR A 118 6.13 4.18 -7.81
N SER A 119 6.57 3.90 -9.03
CA SER A 119 5.66 3.47 -10.09
C SER A 119 5.03 2.13 -9.74
N ASP A 120 3.71 2.03 -9.85
CA ASP A 120 2.95 0.78 -9.72
C ASP A 120 3.08 -0.14 -10.95
N ARG A 121 3.65 0.37 -12.06
CA ARG A 121 3.86 -0.39 -13.31
C ARG A 121 5.29 -0.89 -13.48
N GLU A 122 6.27 -0.05 -13.14
CA GLU A 122 7.70 -0.35 -13.35
C GLU A 122 8.48 -0.50 -12.04
N GLY A 123 7.90 -0.13 -10.90
CA GLY A 123 8.59 -0.13 -9.61
C GLY A 123 9.64 0.98 -9.45
N ARG A 124 9.89 1.78 -10.50
CA ARG A 124 10.90 2.85 -10.47
C ARG A 124 10.54 3.92 -9.43
N GLY A 125 11.56 4.42 -8.73
CA GLY A 125 11.41 5.57 -7.84
C GLY A 125 11.02 6.85 -8.59
N MET A 126 10.15 7.67 -7.98
CA MET A 126 9.61 8.91 -8.53
C MET A 126 9.46 9.98 -7.42
N GLY A 127 9.35 11.25 -7.82
CA GLY A 127 9.15 12.38 -6.91
C GLY A 127 10.45 13.01 -6.41
N CYS A 128 10.38 13.68 -5.25
CA CYS A 128 11.50 14.42 -4.68
C CYS A 128 12.64 13.50 -4.19
N LEU A 129 13.88 14.03 -4.22
CA LEU A 129 15.09 13.34 -3.79
C LEU A 129 16.01 14.25 -2.95
N PRO A 130 16.72 13.71 -1.93
CA PRO A 130 16.49 12.41 -1.29
C PRO A 130 15.24 12.47 -0.40
N PHE A 131 14.41 11.42 -0.38
CA PHE A 131 13.21 11.39 0.48
C PHE A 131 13.39 10.42 1.66
N GLN A 132 13.79 10.97 2.80
CA GLN A 132 13.97 10.25 4.07
C GLN A 132 12.78 10.45 5.03
N GLY A 133 11.58 10.65 4.50
CA GLY A 133 10.35 10.83 5.29
C GLY A 133 9.66 9.49 5.59
N TRP A 134 8.38 9.37 5.20
CA TRP A 134 7.60 8.14 5.42
C TRP A 134 8.18 6.88 4.80
N THR A 135 9.07 7.02 3.81
CA THR A 135 9.75 5.87 3.20
C THR A 135 10.60 5.11 4.22
N LEU A 136 11.19 5.79 5.20
CA LEU A 136 11.88 5.14 6.31
C LEU A 136 10.90 4.46 7.29
N LEU A 137 9.74 5.07 7.55
CA LEU A 137 8.72 4.47 8.43
C LEU A 137 8.21 3.14 7.87
N ALA A 138 7.98 3.05 6.56
CA ALA A 138 7.56 1.80 5.93
C ALA A 138 8.61 0.69 5.97
N MET A 139 9.90 1.05 6.09
CA MET A 139 11.00 0.11 6.21
C MET A 139 11.27 -0.30 7.67
N ALA A 140 10.53 0.26 8.64
CA ALA A 140 10.71 0.01 10.06
C ALA A 140 9.80 -1.12 10.61
N GLU A 141 8.89 -1.69 9.81
CA GLU A 141 7.92 -2.70 10.30
C GLU A 141 8.52 -4.06 10.67
N ASP A 142 9.82 -4.30 10.51
CA ASP A 142 10.48 -5.48 11.10
C ASP A 142 11.96 -5.22 11.43
N TYR A 143 12.20 -4.77 12.67
CA TYR A 143 13.27 -5.21 13.58
C TYR A 143 12.62 -5.70 14.88
#